data_AF-A0A014NPX9-F1
#
_entry.id   AF-A0A014NPX9-F1
#
_cell.length_a   1.000
_cell.length_b   1.000
_cell.length_c   1.000
_cell.angle_alpha   90.00
_cell.angle_beta   90.00
_cell.angle_gamma   90.00
#
_symmetry.space_group_name_H-M   'P 1'
#
loop_
_entity.id
_entity.type
_entity.pdbx_description
1 polymer ?
#
loop_
_entity_poly.entity_id
_entity_poly.type
_entity_poly.pdbx_seq_one_letter_code
_entity_poly.pdbx_strand_id
1 'polypeptide(L)' 'MRELTFQEVTCVSGAGEDGGSLIATGALGLLVSIPVIVVGAILGIPTLGLGFVAMAAGIVGTALSGVAIISGIVQSSSS' A
#
# COMPACT_ATOMS: atom_id res chain seq x y z
N MET A 1 5.97 -28.42 -6.93
CA MET A 1 6.15 -26.97 -6.74
C MET A 1 7.43 -26.60 -7.48
N ARG A 2 7.39 -25.57 -8.33
CA ARG A 2 8.58 -25.09 -9.05
C ARG A 2 9.31 -24.07 -8.18
N GLU A 3 10.64 -24.14 -8.12
CA GLU A 3 11.49 -23.17 -7.43
C GLU A 3 11.37 -21.80 -8.12
N LEU A 4 11.18 -20.73 -7.35
CA LEU A 4 11.21 -19.36 -7.87
C LEU A 4 12.66 -18.97 -8.14
N THR A 5 12.91 -18.39 -9.32
CA THR A 5 14.21 -17.83 -9.65
C THR A 5 14.47 -16.57 -8.81
N PHE A 6 15.74 -16.22 -8.60
CA PHE A 6 16.13 -15.05 -7.80
C PHE A 6 15.47 -13.76 -8.31
N GLN A 7 15.29 -13.65 -9.62
CA GLN A 7 14.65 -12.51 -10.29
C GLN A 7 13.14 -12.45 -10.02
N GLU A 8 12.45 -13.60 -10.00
CA GLU A 8 11.04 -13.68 -9.62
C GLU A 8 10.85 -13.32 -8.13
N VAL A 9 11.78 -13.72 -7.26
CA VAL A 9 11.77 -13.34 -5.84
C VAL A 9 11.99 -11.83 -5.64
N THR A 10 12.90 -11.20 -6.39
CA THR A 10 13.15 -9.75 -6.29
C THR A 10 11.96 -8.94 -6.79
N CYS A 11 11.31 -9.36 -7.88
CA CYS A 11 10.10 -8.71 -8.39
C CYS A 11 8.93 -8.78 -7.42
N VAL A 12 8.77 -9.87 -6.68
CA VAL A 12 7.65 -10.05 -5.73
C VAL A 12 7.94 -9.42 -4.37
N SER A 13 9.20 -9.39 -3.93
CA SER A 13 9.60 -8.87 -2.61
C SER A 13 9.83 -7.35 -2.58
N GLY A 14 9.92 -6.69 -3.73
CA GLY A 14 10.32 -5.28 -3.80
C GLY A 14 11.80 -5.07 -3.43
N ALA A 15 12.60 -6.14 -3.32
CA ALA A 15 14.02 -6.06 -2.97
C ALA A 15 14.90 -5.39 -4.04
N GLY A 16 14.33 -5.05 -5.21
CA GLY A 16 15.00 -4.30 -6.27
C GLY A 16 14.75 -2.79 -6.25
N GLU A 17 13.90 -2.28 -5.35
CA GLU A 17 13.65 -0.84 -5.22
C GLU A 17 14.56 -0.22 -4.16
N ASP A 18 15.06 1.01 -4.40
CA ASP A 18 15.76 1.77 -3.38
C ASP A 18 14.80 2.13 -2.24
N GLY A 19 15.29 2.15 -0.99
CA GLY A 19 14.44 2.42 0.18
C GLY A 19 13.70 3.76 0.11
N GLY A 20 14.28 4.76 -0.57
CA GLY A 20 13.61 6.04 -0.87
C GLY A 20 12.41 5.91 -1.82
N SER A 21 12.45 5.00 -2.80
CA SER A 21 11.34 4.71 -3.72
C SER A 21 10.16 4.07 -2.98
N LEU A 22 10.44 3.14 -2.07
CA LEU A 22 9.41 2.48 -1.26
C LEU A 22 8.69 3.48 -0.34
N ILE A 23 9.44 4.42 0.26
CA ILE A 23 8.86 5.50 1.08
C ILE A 23 7.97 6.42 0.21
N ALA A 24 8.44 6.82 -0.97
CA ALA A 24 7.67 7.66 -1.89
C ALA A 24 6.39 6.95 -2.37
N THR A 25 6.47 5.67 -2.70
CA THR A 25 5.32 4.85 -3.11
C THR A 25 4.30 4.71 -1.99
N GLY A 26 4.75 4.47 -0.75
CA GLY A 26 3.87 4.47 0.40
C GLY A 26 3.22 5.83 0.66
N ALA A 27 3.95 6.94 0.51
CA ALA A 27 3.38 8.29 0.63
C ALA A 27 2.30 8.56 -0.44
N LEU A 28 2.52 8.14 -1.68
CA LEU A 28 1.52 8.22 -2.75
C LEU A 28 0.30 7.34 -2.46
N GLY A 29 0.53 6.14 -1.93
CA GLY A 29 -0.54 5.25 -1.49
C GLY A 29 -1.41 5.87 -0.40
N LEU A 30 -0.83 6.59 0.56
CA LEU A 30 -1.57 7.37 1.57
C LEU A 30 -2.39 8.51 0.93
N LEU A 31 -1.80 9.21 -0.05
CA LEU A 31 -2.44 10.32 -0.74
C LEU A 31 -3.72 9.90 -1.48
N VAL A 32 -3.75 8.66 -2.01
CA VAL A 32 -4.94 8.11 -2.68
C VAL A 32 -5.90 7.43 -1.70
N SER A 33 -5.37 6.66 -0.75
CA SER A 33 -6.21 5.86 0.17
C SER A 33 -7.02 6.71 1.14
N ILE A 34 -6.48 7.82 1.66
CA ILE A 34 -7.20 8.68 2.60
C ILE A 34 -8.45 9.32 1.96
N PRO A 35 -8.38 9.94 0.77
CA PRO A 35 -9.57 10.42 0.07
C PRO A 35 -10.61 9.32 -0.18
N VAL A 36 -10.17 8.11 -0.54
CA VAL A 36 -11.08 6.97 -0.77
C VAL A 36 -11.83 6.58 0.51
N ILE A 37 -11.16 6.61 1.68
CA ILE A 37 -11.82 6.41 2.99
C ILE A 37 -12.89 7.48 3.22
N VAL A 38 -12.54 8.75 3.00
CA VAL A 38 -13.45 9.88 3.24
C VAL A 38 -14.67 9.81 2.32
N VAL A 39 -14.46 9.54 1.03
CA VAL A 39 -15.55 9.37 0.06
C VAL A 39 -16.42 8.16 0.42
N GLY A 40 -15.81 7.04 0.78
CA GLY A 40 -16.54 5.85 1.25
C GLY A 40 -17.40 6.13 2.47
N ALA A 41 -16.89 6.92 3.42
CA ALA A 41 -17.63 7.34 4.62
C ALA A 41 -18.85 8.18 4.27
N ILE A 42 -18.68 9.20 3.42
CA ILE A 42 -19.76 10.09 2.99
C ILE A 42 -20.83 9.31 2.23
N LEU A 43 -20.40 8.40 1.35
CA LEU A 43 -21.30 7.61 0.52
C LEU A 43 -21.93 6.41 1.26
N GLY A 44 -21.44 6.04 2.44
CA GLY A 44 -21.91 4.85 3.17
C GLY A 44 -23.43 4.85 3.45
N ILE A 45 -23.98 5.99 3.86
CA ILE A 45 -25.41 6.17 4.14
C ILE A 45 -26.26 6.13 2.85
N PRO A 46 -26.02 7.00 1.84
CA PRO A 46 -26.85 7.02 0.64
C PRO A 46 -26.74 5.75 -0.21
N THR A 47 -25.67 4.98 -0.08
CA THR A 47 -25.46 3.74 -0.83
C THR A 47 -25.84 2.46 -0.05
N LEU A 48 -26.55 2.61 1.08
CA LEU A 48 -27.03 1.49 1.93
C LEU A 48 -25.91 0.51 2.35
N GLY A 49 -24.67 1.00 2.49
CA GLY A 49 -23.54 0.17 2.92
C GLY A 49 -22.45 -0.05 1.86
N LEU A 50 -22.69 0.19 0.57
CA LEU A 50 -21.64 -0.01 -0.46
C LEU A 50 -20.46 0.95 -0.29
N GLY A 51 -20.69 2.16 0.23
CA GLY A 51 -19.62 3.11 0.59
C GLY A 51 -18.66 2.56 1.65
N PHE A 52 -19.10 1.63 2.51
CA PHE A 52 -18.19 0.95 3.44
C PHE A 52 -17.19 0.05 2.74
N VAL A 53 -17.50 -0.49 1.55
CA VAL A 53 -16.54 -1.28 0.76
C VAL A 53 -15.42 -0.38 0.25
N ALA A 54 -15.74 0.81 -0.25
CA ALA A 54 -14.74 1.80 -0.64
C ALA A 54 -13.91 2.25 0.58
N MET A 55 -14.55 2.48 1.72
CA MET A 55 -13.85 2.80 2.97
C MET A 55 -12.88 1.68 3.38
N ALA A 56 -13.32 0.42 3.34
CA ALA A 56 -12.49 -0.74 3.68
C ALA A 56 -11.31 -0.90 2.72
N ALA A 57 -11.53 -0.72 1.41
CA ALA A 57 -10.45 -0.72 0.43
C ALA A 57 -9.43 0.38 0.68
N GLY A 58 -9.90 1.57 1.07
CA GLY A 58 -9.04 2.67 1.50
C GLY A 58 -8.17 2.30 2.70
N ILE A 59 -8.75 1.70 3.75
CA ILE A 59 -8.02 1.25 4.96
C ILE A 59 -6.93 0.22 4.61
N VAL A 60 -7.25 -0.75 3.75
CA VAL A 60 -6.26 -1.73 3.26
C VAL A 60 -5.13 -1.03 2.51
N GLY A 61 -5.45 -0.03 1.67
CA GLY A 61 -4.46 0.81 1.00
C GLY A 61 -3.55 1.57 1.97
N THR A 62 -4.11 2.09 3.07
CA THR A 62 -3.33 2.78 4.12
C THR A 62 -2.38 1.82 4.83
N ALA A 63 -2.84 0.60 5.12
CA ALA A 63 -2.00 -0.44 5.74
C ALA A 63 -0.83 -0.86 4.83
N LEU A 64 -1.10 -1.13 3.54
CA LEU A 64 -0.07 -1.47 2.56
C LEU A 64 0.93 -0.33 2.37
N SER A 65 0.45 0.91 2.37
CA SER A 65 1.31 2.10 2.31
C SER A 65 2.24 2.21 3.52
N GLY A 66 1.73 1.91 4.72
CA GLY A 66 2.54 1.86 5.95
C GLY A 66 3.62 0.78 5.88
N VAL A 67 3.30 -0.40 5.36
CA VAL A 67 4.27 -1.48 5.14
C VAL A 67 5.36 -1.04 4.16
N ALA A 68 5.01 -0.38 3.07
CA ALA A 68 5.98 0.14 2.10
C ALA A 68 6.95 1.16 2.72
N ILE A 69 6.44 2.10 3.52
CA ILE A 69 7.27 3.09 4.21
C ILE A 69 8.22 2.42 5.21
N ILE A 70 7.72 1.50 6.04
CA ILE A 70 8.55 0.79 7.02
C ILE A 70 9.63 -0.03 6.32
N SER A 71 9.26 -0.76 5.26
CA SER A 71 10.19 -1.54 4.46
C SER A 71 11.28 -0.64 3.85
N GLY A 72 10.89 0.51 3.30
CA GLY A 72 11.83 1.50 2.75
C GLY A 72 12.77 2.09 3.80
N ILE A 73 12.29 2.35 5.03
CA ILE A 73 13.14 2.80 6.14
C ILE A 73 14.16 1.73 6.52
N VAL A 74 13.73 0.48 6.67
CA VAL A 74 14.61 -0.65 7.01
C VAL A 74 15.69 -0.82 5.94
N GLN A 75 15.31 -0.77 4.67
CA GLN A 75 16.25 -0.92 3.55
C GLN A 75 17.25 0.24 3.49
N SER A 76 16.78 1.49 3.66
CA SER A 76 17.64 2.68 3.69
C SER A 76 18.61 2.69 4.87
N SER A 77 18.29 1.97 5.96
CA SER A 77 19.17 1.84 7.12
C SER A 77 20.24 0.74 6.97
N SER A 78 20.09 -0.13 5.96
CA SER A 78 21.00 -1.24 5.67
C SER A 78 22.03 -0.96 4.58
N SER A 79 21.92 0.19 3.90
CA SER A 79 22.87 0.74 2.91
C SER A 79 23.82 1.75 3.55
#